data_AF-A0AAQ3ESK2-F1
#
_entry.id   AF-A0AAQ3ESK2-F1
#
_cell.length_a   1.000
_cell.length_b   1.000
_cell.length_c   1.000
_cell.angle_alpha   90.00
_cell.angle_beta   90.00
_cell.angle_gamma   90.00
#
_symmetry.space_group_name_H-M   'P 1'
#
loop_
_entity.id
_entity.type
_entity.pdbx_description
1 polymer ?
#
loop_
_entity_poly.entity_id
_entity_poly.type
_entity_poly.pdbx_seq_one_letter_code
_entity_poly.pdbx_strand_id
1 'polypeptide(L)'
;MNYQEDLQKYLEVITGKNFIESAAYIEAQKMLIITYYKSFEEAVAFDQNLSKTSYLNYFTQSKIEKLIVEESARLLRKYPFVEIIAIDLSFNGENYNAQVTREKFNSLTGTEIETLSLENGSWQEFQKKFSSGVKNANRNALFKEFLLK
;
A
#
# COMPACT_ATOMS: atom_id res chain seq x y z
N MET A 1 14.54 14.97 10.34
CA MET A 1 13.10 14.78 10.10
C MET A 1 12.58 13.85 11.19
N ASN A 2 11.54 14.22 11.92
CA ASN A 2 10.91 13.30 12.88
C ASN A 2 9.99 12.36 12.11
N TYR A 3 10.44 11.13 11.86
CA TYR A 3 9.69 10.16 11.06
C TYR A 3 8.38 9.71 11.74
N GLN A 4 8.30 9.73 13.08
CA GLN A 4 7.08 9.35 13.80
C GLN A 4 5.99 10.41 13.63
N GLU A 5 6.32 11.68 13.82
CA GLU A 5 5.37 12.79 13.58
C GLU A 5 4.95 12.88 12.11
N ASP A 6 5.88 12.67 11.17
CA ASP A 6 5.60 12.65 9.74
C ASP A 6 4.69 11.45 9.37
N LEU A 7 4.92 10.27 9.96
CA LEU A 7 4.00 9.13 9.78
C LEU A 7 2.61 9.45 10.32
N GLN A 8 2.49 10.01 11.53
CA GLN A 8 1.19 10.36 12.11
C GLN A 8 0.41 11.33 11.20
N LYS A 9 1.06 12.41 10.74
CA LYS A 9 0.46 13.36 9.79
C LYS A 9 0.03 12.68 8.49
N TYR A 10 0.85 11.77 7.98
CA TYR A 10 0.50 11.01 6.78
C TYR A 10 -0.75 10.14 7.01
N LEU A 11 -0.84 9.42 8.13
CA LEU A 11 -1.99 8.58 8.48
C LEU A 11 -3.29 9.41 8.62
N GLU A 12 -3.21 10.56 9.28
CA GLU A 12 -4.32 11.52 9.38
C GLU A 12 -4.78 12.02 8.00
N VAL A 13 -3.83 12.26 7.08
CA VAL A 13 -4.13 12.76 5.73
C VAL A 13 -4.81 11.71 4.85
N ILE A 14 -4.46 10.43 4.99
CA ILE A 14 -5.02 9.36 4.14
C ILE A 14 -6.33 8.78 4.69
N THR A 15 -6.55 8.84 6.00
CA THR A 15 -7.75 8.31 6.64
C THR A 15 -8.99 9.04 6.13
N GLY A 16 -10.03 8.29 5.76
CA GLY A 16 -11.26 8.83 5.17
C GLY A 16 -11.12 9.29 3.70
N LYS A 17 -9.95 9.12 3.07
CA LYS A 17 -9.74 9.45 1.65
C LYS A 17 -9.54 8.20 0.81
N ASN A 18 -9.87 8.28 -0.47
CA ASN A 18 -9.63 7.20 -1.44
C ASN A 18 -10.13 5.83 -0.94
N PHE A 19 -11.30 5.82 -0.28
CA PHE A 19 -11.93 4.64 0.28
C PHE A 19 -11.18 3.96 1.44
N ILE A 20 -10.22 4.64 2.07
CA ILE A 20 -9.55 4.19 3.30
C ILE A 20 -10.46 4.49 4.49
N GLU A 21 -10.88 3.46 5.19
CA GLU A 21 -11.64 3.55 6.44
C GLU A 21 -10.73 3.97 7.60
N SER A 22 -9.58 3.32 7.72
CA SER A 22 -8.62 3.59 8.79
C SER A 22 -7.19 3.28 8.37
N ALA A 23 -6.23 3.96 9.02
CA ALA A 23 -4.83 3.65 8.90
C ALA A 23 -4.14 3.88 10.24
N ALA A 24 -3.30 2.93 10.67
CA ALA A 24 -2.68 2.97 11.99
C ALA A 24 -1.27 2.37 11.98
N TYR A 25 -0.44 2.83 12.91
CA TYR A 25 0.84 2.21 13.23
C TYR A 25 0.76 1.54 14.61
N ILE A 26 1.05 0.25 14.66
CA ILE A 26 1.04 -0.59 15.86
C ILE A 26 2.50 -0.77 16.31
N GLU A 27 2.95 0.07 17.24
CA GLU A 27 4.35 0.13 17.65
C GLU A 27 4.88 -1.20 18.18
N ALA A 28 4.09 -1.91 19.01
CA ALA A 28 4.47 -3.20 19.58
C ALA A 28 4.78 -4.28 18.51
N GLN A 29 4.22 -4.13 17.31
CA GLN A 29 4.41 -5.06 16.18
C GLN A 29 5.28 -4.46 15.08
N LYS A 30 5.66 -3.18 15.19
CA LYS A 30 6.29 -2.40 14.11
C LYS A 30 5.52 -2.47 12.80
N MET A 31 4.19 -2.51 12.90
CA MET A 31 3.28 -2.76 11.77
C MET A 31 2.51 -1.50 11.40
N LEU A 32 2.43 -1.19 10.11
CA LEU A 32 1.48 -0.22 9.57
C LEU A 32 0.34 -0.98 8.89
N ILE A 33 -0.89 -0.72 9.33
CA ILE A 33 -2.10 -1.28 8.74
C ILE A 33 -2.91 -0.19 8.03
N ILE A 34 -3.38 -0.49 6.82
CA ILE A 34 -4.33 0.34 6.06
C ILE A 34 -5.56 -0.51 5.76
N THR A 35 -6.72 -0.05 6.20
CA THR A 35 -8.00 -0.74 5.99
C THR A 35 -8.88 0.08 5.06
N TYR A 36 -9.33 -0.55 3.99
CA TYR A 36 -10.28 0.02 3.04
C TYR A 36 -11.71 -0.38 3.41
N TYR A 37 -12.69 0.47 3.10
CA TYR A 37 -14.10 0.11 3.18
C TYR A 37 -14.37 -1.16 2.35
N LYS A 38 -15.17 -2.09 2.88
CA LYS A 38 -15.37 -3.41 2.25
C LYS A 38 -16.34 -3.37 1.07
N SER A 39 -17.13 -2.32 0.98
CA SER A 39 -18.14 -2.13 -0.06
C SER A 39 -18.34 -0.65 -0.40
N PHE A 40 -19.01 -0.41 -1.53
CA PHE A 40 -19.42 0.94 -1.89
C PHE A 40 -20.44 1.50 -0.89
N GLU A 41 -21.32 0.63 -0.38
CA GLU A 41 -22.34 0.97 0.60
C GLU A 41 -21.73 1.46 1.92
N GLU A 42 -20.67 0.81 2.40
CA GLU A 42 -19.90 1.26 3.57
C GLU A 42 -19.22 2.62 3.30
N ALA A 43 -18.60 2.79 2.13
CA ALA A 43 -17.93 4.04 1.79
C ALA A 43 -18.88 5.25 1.69
N VAL A 44 -20.07 5.06 1.10
CA VAL A 44 -21.08 6.13 0.93
C VAL A 44 -21.76 6.50 2.25
N ALA A 45 -21.83 5.56 3.20
CA ALA A 45 -22.30 5.86 4.55
C ALA A 45 -21.41 6.91 5.24
N PHE A 46 -20.13 6.99 4.87
CA PHE A 46 -19.19 8.00 5.38
C PHE A 46 -19.10 9.25 4.50
N ASP A 47 -19.06 9.10 3.17
CA ASP A 47 -19.06 10.22 2.22
C ASP A 47 -20.11 10.03 1.13
N GLN A 48 -21.23 10.75 1.28
CA GLN A 48 -22.38 10.67 0.38
C GLN A 48 -22.10 11.24 -1.02
N ASN A 49 -20.98 11.95 -1.22
CA ASN A 49 -20.60 12.49 -2.53
C ASN A 49 -19.91 11.46 -3.43
N LEU A 50 -19.58 10.28 -2.90
CA LEU A 50 -18.93 9.22 -3.66
C LEU A 50 -19.88 8.62 -4.70
N SER A 51 -19.44 8.58 -5.95
CA SER A 51 -20.17 7.90 -7.03
C SER A 51 -19.72 6.46 -7.17
N LYS A 52 -20.66 5.55 -7.51
CA LYS A 52 -20.36 4.14 -7.79
C LYS A 52 -19.35 4.00 -8.94
N THR A 53 -19.44 4.88 -9.94
CA THR A 53 -18.50 4.92 -11.07
C THR A 53 -17.09 5.26 -10.60
N SER A 54 -16.93 6.23 -9.69
CA SER A 54 -15.62 6.57 -9.11
C SER A 54 -15.03 5.39 -8.33
N TYR A 55 -15.85 4.69 -7.55
CA TYR A 55 -15.44 3.49 -6.82
C TYR A 55 -14.95 2.36 -7.73
N LEU A 56 -15.75 2.00 -8.75
CA LEU A 56 -15.38 0.95 -9.72
C LEU A 56 -14.13 1.32 -10.53
N ASN A 57 -13.99 2.60 -10.90
CA ASN A 57 -12.80 3.09 -11.61
C ASN A 57 -11.56 3.12 -10.73
N TYR A 58 -11.71 3.25 -9.41
CA TYR A 58 -10.59 3.28 -8.47
C TYR A 58 -9.98 1.88 -8.31
N PHE A 59 -10.80 0.85 -8.14
CA PHE A 59 -10.38 -0.52 -7.86
C PHE A 59 -10.41 -1.43 -9.10
N THR A 60 -9.61 -1.10 -10.12
CA THR A 60 -9.33 -2.08 -11.18
C THR A 60 -8.23 -3.03 -10.74
N GLN A 61 -8.18 -4.27 -11.27
CA GLN A 61 -7.14 -5.24 -10.92
C GLN A 61 -5.72 -4.65 -11.00
N SER A 62 -5.39 -3.96 -12.10
CA SER A 62 -4.06 -3.35 -12.24
C SER A 62 -3.82 -2.20 -11.26
N LYS A 63 -4.86 -1.52 -10.76
CA LYS A 63 -4.72 -0.47 -9.75
C LYS A 63 -4.58 -1.06 -8.36
N ILE A 64 -5.30 -2.14 -8.02
CA ILE A 64 -5.16 -2.88 -6.77
C ILE A 64 -3.74 -3.42 -6.62
N GLU A 65 -3.22 -4.12 -7.64
CA GLU A 65 -1.84 -4.61 -7.66
C GLU A 65 -0.83 -3.49 -7.40
N LYS A 66 -1.01 -2.37 -8.09
CA LYS A 66 -0.12 -1.21 -7.98
C LYS A 66 -0.20 -0.57 -6.62
N LEU A 67 -1.40 -0.37 -6.09
CA LEU A 67 -1.64 0.18 -4.77
C LEU A 67 -0.93 -0.68 -3.73
N ILE A 68 -1.16 -2.00 -3.71
CA ILE A 68 -0.58 -2.87 -2.70
C ILE A 68 0.95 -2.92 -2.78
N VAL A 69 1.51 -3.09 -3.99
CA VAL A 69 2.97 -3.23 -4.14
C VAL A 69 3.70 -1.89 -3.95
N GLU A 70 3.24 -0.83 -4.60
CA GLU A 70 3.92 0.46 -4.57
C GLU A 70 3.78 1.15 -3.21
N GLU A 71 2.60 1.07 -2.59
CA GLU A 71 2.40 1.68 -1.27
C GLU A 71 3.22 0.96 -0.20
N SER A 72 3.25 -0.38 -0.22
CA SER A 72 4.14 -1.15 0.67
C SER A 72 5.60 -0.75 0.50
N ALA A 73 6.08 -0.67 -0.75
CA ALA A 73 7.46 -0.25 -1.04
C ALA A 73 7.76 1.16 -0.54
N ARG A 74 6.84 2.11 -0.78
CA ARG A 74 6.99 3.51 -0.39
C ARG A 74 7.05 3.69 1.12
N LEU A 75 6.18 2.98 1.85
CA LEU A 75 6.11 3.04 3.31
C LEU A 75 7.34 2.39 3.95
N LEU A 76 7.75 1.21 3.48
CA LEU A 76 8.99 0.56 3.94
C LEU A 76 10.23 1.41 3.64
N ARG A 77 10.31 2.07 2.49
CA ARG A 77 11.41 2.99 2.19
C ARG A 77 11.42 4.20 3.12
N LYS A 78 10.27 4.84 3.30
CA LYS A 78 10.18 6.14 3.98
C LYS A 78 10.32 6.04 5.49
N TYR A 79 9.85 4.94 6.10
CA TYR A 79 9.80 4.77 7.55
C TYR A 79 10.63 3.55 7.98
N PRO A 80 11.92 3.72 8.30
CA PRO A 80 12.82 2.60 8.64
C PRO A 80 12.39 1.79 9.87
N PHE A 81 11.60 2.38 10.78
CA PHE A 81 11.10 1.68 11.97
C PHE A 81 9.89 0.78 11.69
N VAL A 82 9.27 0.89 10.51
CA VAL A 82 8.17 0.03 10.09
C VAL A 82 8.78 -1.24 9.50
N GLU A 83 8.42 -2.38 10.07
CA GLU A 83 8.90 -3.70 9.61
C GLU A 83 7.83 -4.48 8.86
N ILE A 84 6.55 -4.15 9.05
CA ILE A 84 5.43 -4.88 8.45
C ILE A 84 4.43 -3.89 7.86
N ILE A 85 4.02 -4.13 6.62
CA ILE A 85 2.87 -3.47 6.00
C ILE A 85 1.75 -4.48 5.88
N ALA A 86 0.58 -4.11 6.38
CA ALA A 86 -0.67 -4.84 6.20
C ALA A 86 -1.68 -3.96 5.47
N ILE A 87 -2.36 -4.51 4.47
CA ILE A 87 -3.42 -3.84 3.72
C ILE A 87 -4.64 -4.74 3.74
N ASP A 88 -5.74 -4.29 4.32
CA ASP A 88 -7.05 -4.95 4.31
C ASP A 88 -7.90 -4.30 3.21
N LEU A 89 -8.09 -5.03 2.10
CA LEU A 89 -8.77 -4.53 0.91
C LEU A 89 -9.67 -5.63 0.37
N SER A 90 -10.96 -5.38 0.39
CA SER A 90 -11.96 -6.22 -0.28
C SER A 90 -12.62 -5.42 -1.40
N PHE A 91 -12.79 -6.04 -2.57
CA PHE A 91 -13.47 -5.40 -3.69
C PHE A 91 -14.25 -6.42 -4.51
N ASN A 92 -15.53 -6.12 -4.77
CA ASN A 92 -16.41 -6.92 -5.61
C ASN A 92 -16.51 -8.41 -5.20
N GLY A 93 -16.49 -8.69 -3.89
CA GLY A 93 -16.55 -10.05 -3.35
C GLY A 93 -15.21 -10.80 -3.35
N GLU A 94 -14.15 -10.19 -3.88
CA GLU A 94 -12.78 -10.72 -3.76
C GLU A 94 -12.04 -10.04 -2.60
N ASN A 95 -11.23 -10.83 -1.90
CA ASN A 95 -10.39 -10.38 -0.80
C ASN A 95 -8.94 -10.29 -1.29
N TYR A 96 -8.33 -9.12 -1.10
CA TYR A 96 -6.95 -8.82 -1.48
C TYR A 96 -6.09 -8.47 -0.27
N ASN A 97 -6.43 -9.02 0.89
CA ASN A 97 -5.71 -8.75 2.13
C ASN A 97 -4.27 -9.18 1.96
N ALA A 98 -3.37 -8.24 2.23
CA ALA A 98 -1.96 -8.37 1.94
C ALA A 98 -1.15 -8.08 3.20
N GLN A 99 -0.06 -8.82 3.38
CA GLN A 99 0.91 -8.56 4.42
C GLN A 99 2.31 -8.84 3.91
N VAL A 100 3.23 -7.92 4.13
CA VAL A 100 4.64 -8.09 3.78
C VAL A 100 5.54 -7.49 4.85
N THR A 101 6.52 -8.28 5.30
CA THR A 101 7.62 -7.82 6.15
C THR A 101 8.71 -7.17 5.29
N ARG A 102 9.49 -6.23 5.82
CA ARG A 102 10.69 -5.68 5.17
C ARG A 102 11.63 -6.78 4.68
N GLU A 103 11.91 -7.77 5.53
CA GLU A 103 12.79 -8.89 5.19
C GLU A 103 12.29 -9.64 3.94
N LYS A 104 11.04 -10.11 3.95
CA LYS A 104 10.41 -10.74 2.78
C LYS A 104 10.44 -9.83 1.54
N PHE A 105 10.11 -8.54 1.70
CA PHE A 105 10.14 -7.58 0.60
C PHE A 105 11.54 -7.47 -0.02
N ASN A 106 12.56 -7.29 0.82
CA ASN A 106 13.95 -7.15 0.40
C ASN A 106 14.45 -8.44 -0.24
N SER A 107 14.08 -9.61 0.31
CA SER A 107 14.41 -10.92 -0.27
C SER A 107 13.79 -11.13 -1.66
N LEU A 108 12.53 -10.75 -1.86
CA LEU A 108 11.85 -10.93 -3.14
C LEU A 108 12.37 -9.99 -4.23
N THR A 109 12.83 -8.80 -3.84
CA THR A 109 13.30 -7.77 -4.77
C THR A 109 14.82 -7.76 -4.96
N GLY A 110 15.57 -8.40 -4.05
CA GLY A 110 17.02 -8.32 -3.96
C GLY A 110 17.50 -6.90 -3.68
N THR A 111 16.74 -6.12 -2.91
CA THR A 111 16.98 -4.69 -2.68
C THR A 111 16.77 -4.35 -1.21
N GLU A 112 17.71 -3.64 -0.59
CA GLU A 112 17.48 -3.00 0.72
C GLU A 112 16.63 -1.75 0.53
N ILE A 113 15.31 -1.89 0.60
CA ILE A 113 14.35 -0.84 0.17
C ILE A 113 14.55 0.50 0.88
N GLU A 114 14.98 0.49 2.14
CA GLU A 114 15.30 1.67 2.97
C GLU A 114 16.50 2.48 2.48
N THR A 115 17.39 1.88 1.69
CA THR A 115 18.58 2.56 1.15
C THR A 115 18.27 3.35 -0.12
N LEU A 116 17.10 3.13 -0.72
CA LEU A 116 16.73 3.77 -1.97
C LEU A 116 16.45 5.26 -1.77
N SER A 117 17.13 6.07 -2.57
CA SER A 117 17.05 7.53 -2.55
C SER A 117 16.38 8.08 -3.80
N LEU A 118 15.69 9.20 -3.62
CA LEU A 118 15.16 10.01 -4.72
C LEU A 118 16.27 10.80 -5.43
N GLU A 119 17.34 11.13 -4.70
CA GLU A 119 18.42 12.03 -5.15
C GLU A 119 19.37 11.35 -6.13
N ASN A 120 19.66 10.06 -5.92
CA ASN A 120 20.57 9.29 -6.75
C ASN A 120 19.87 8.44 -7.83
N GLY A 121 18.54 8.55 -7.97
CA GLY A 121 17.77 7.83 -8.99
C GLY A 121 17.40 6.37 -8.64
N SER A 122 17.97 5.80 -7.57
CA SER A 122 17.77 4.38 -7.22
C SER A 122 16.31 4.02 -6.93
N TRP A 123 15.54 4.93 -6.32
CA TRP A 123 14.10 4.75 -6.15
C TRP A 123 13.36 4.68 -7.50
N GLN A 124 13.70 5.55 -8.44
CA GLN A 124 13.06 5.61 -9.75
C GLN A 124 13.39 4.37 -10.60
N GLU A 125 14.61 3.82 -10.47
CA GLU A 125 15.00 2.55 -11.08
C GLU A 125 14.21 1.39 -10.49
N PHE A 126 14.09 1.34 -9.16
CA PHE A 126 13.24 0.36 -8.47
C PHE A 126 11.79 0.43 -8.98
N GLN A 127 11.20 1.63 -9.04
CA GLN A 127 9.84 1.83 -9.53
C GLN A 127 9.68 1.33 -10.96
N LYS A 128 10.62 1.65 -11.87
CA LYS A 128 10.59 1.16 -13.26
C LYS A 128 10.56 -0.37 -13.32
N LYS A 129 11.33 -1.03 -12.47
CA LYS A 129 11.45 -2.49 -12.44
C LYS A 129 10.24 -3.17 -11.81
N PHE A 130 9.74 -2.67 -10.67
CA PHE A 130 8.82 -3.41 -9.80
C PHE A 130 7.41 -2.81 -9.66
N SER A 131 7.16 -1.53 -9.98
CA SER A 131 5.84 -0.91 -9.78
C SER A 131 5.22 -0.31 -11.06
N SER A 132 6.04 0.31 -11.90
CA SER A 132 5.63 1.11 -13.06
C SER A 132 5.38 0.25 -14.30
N GLY A 133 4.60 0.80 -15.23
CA GLY A 133 4.27 0.14 -16.49
C GLY A 133 2.94 -0.64 -16.46
N VAL A 134 2.39 -0.81 -17.66
CA VAL A 134 1.17 -1.60 -17.90
C VAL A 134 1.56 -3.08 -17.88
N LYS A 135 0.81 -3.91 -17.14
CA LYS A 135 1.07 -5.37 -17.02
C LYS A 135 2.50 -5.72 -16.59
N ASN A 136 3.04 -4.99 -15.62
CA ASN A 136 4.37 -5.28 -15.07
C ASN A 136 4.37 -6.67 -14.39
N ALA A 137 5.16 -7.61 -14.93
CA ALA A 137 5.22 -8.99 -14.43
C ALA A 137 5.82 -9.10 -13.02
N ASN A 138 6.83 -8.28 -12.70
CA ASN A 138 7.44 -8.25 -11.37
C ASN A 138 6.44 -7.75 -10.33
N ARG A 139 5.66 -6.72 -10.67
CA ARG A 139 4.58 -6.23 -9.81
C ARG A 139 3.55 -7.32 -9.53
N ASN A 140 3.11 -8.04 -10.56
CA ASN A 140 2.14 -9.11 -10.40
C ASN A 140 2.69 -10.27 -9.55
N ALA A 141 3.98 -10.61 -9.70
CA ALA A 141 4.64 -11.60 -8.87
C ALA A 141 4.70 -11.17 -7.40
N LEU A 142 5.16 -9.93 -7.13
CA LEU A 142 5.19 -9.38 -5.77
C LEU A 142 3.79 -9.35 -5.15
N PHE A 143 2.80 -8.86 -5.90
CA PHE A 143 1.42 -8.81 -5.45
C PHE A 143 0.92 -10.17 -4.95
N LYS A 144 1.11 -11.25 -5.74
CA LYS A 144 0.72 -12.61 -5.35
C LYS A 144 1.42 -13.10 -4.09
N GLU A 145 2.68 -12.73 -3.90
CA GLU A 145 3.44 -13.09 -2.70
C GLU A 145 2.99 -12.31 -1.45
N PHE A 146 2.37 -11.14 -1.63
CA PHE A 146 1.92 -10.33 -0.50
C PHE A 146 0.54 -10.75 -0.01
N LEU A 147 -0.29 -11.34 -0.87
CA LEU A 147 -1.64 -11.79 -0.50
C LEU A 147 -1.58 -12.86 0.60
N LEU A 148 -2.44 -12.69 1.60
CA LEU A 148 -2.73 -13.70 2.60
C LEU A 148 -3.59 -14.80 1.96
N LYS A 149 -3.21 -16.06 2.20
CA LYS A 149 -3.91 -17.26 1.70
C LYS A 149 -4.92 -17.76 2.71
#